data_AF-A0A2A3ADT7-F1
#
_entry.id   AF-A0A2A3ADT7-F1
#
_cell.length_a   1.000
_cell.length_b   1.000
_cell.length_c   1.000
_cell.angle_alpha   90.00
_cell.angle_beta   90.00
_cell.angle_gamma   90.00
#
_symmetry.space_group_name_H-M   'P 1'
#
loop_
_entity.id
_entity.type
_entity.pdbx_description
1 polymer ?
#
loop_
_entity_poly.entity_id
_entity_poly.type
_entity_poly.pdbx_seq_one_letter_code
_entity_poly.pdbx_strand_id
1 'polypeptide(L)'
;MTRRDLNDLDKPRFIAPDIDEDVTGREVDKPTRRQLEALEPRNAERVAQHLVMAARYLEVDPEFALEHANAAVRKAGRIAVVREATGVAAYAAEDYALALKELRTHRRISGSEEHLPLIVDCQRALGKAEKALEEAQSSAVEKLDAAGKVELAIVVSGIHSDAGDKQASLAALQIPQLDKNRGFSYSPRLFRAYAEALRGVGRDKEALSWERQAIVAEAALGLGQFSEPEIVDLGDDIDLDAAKETVREAGERHSENVDATAETPHESANATNTTDSGVGNAEAADDAPVSNAVDGQDVVVTEASAPVEAEASAASAQHADDESGDNTDSAVAAPSETDDTAEPSETDDTAEPSETTAPVEPGESHTVAPASESGETAETGDDSENHDR
;
A
#
# COMPACT_ATOMS: atom_id res chain seq x y z
N MET A 1 -31.67 -37.82 10.03
CA MET A 1 -31.23 -36.42 10.00
C MET A 1 -30.84 -36.00 11.41
N THR A 2 -29.66 -35.43 11.59
CA THR A 2 -29.22 -34.83 12.86
C THR A 2 -29.75 -33.40 13.02
N ARG A 3 -29.56 -32.79 14.20
CA ARG A 3 -29.87 -31.36 14.41
C ARG A 3 -28.99 -30.41 13.57
N ARG A 4 -27.85 -30.85 13.03
CA ARG A 4 -27.06 -30.07 12.08
C ARG A 4 -27.74 -30.01 10.71
N ASP A 5 -28.24 -31.13 10.23
CA ASP A 5 -28.81 -31.30 8.88
C ASP A 5 -30.01 -30.38 8.64
N LEU A 6 -30.78 -30.07 9.69
CA LEU A 6 -31.92 -29.14 9.64
C LEU A 6 -31.47 -27.67 9.51
N ASN A 7 -30.37 -27.30 10.15
CA ASN A 7 -29.86 -25.93 10.17
C ASN A 7 -29.13 -25.52 8.86
N ASP A 8 -28.89 -26.47 7.96
CA ASP A 8 -28.18 -26.25 6.68
C ASP A 8 -29.15 -26.12 5.48
N LEU A 9 -30.46 -26.35 5.70
CA LEU A 9 -31.52 -26.24 4.69
C LEU A 9 -32.07 -24.80 4.56
N ASP A 10 -32.22 -24.10 5.68
CA ASP A 10 -32.75 -22.72 5.73
C ASP A 10 -31.69 -21.64 5.45
N LYS A 11 -30.44 -22.05 5.17
CA LYS A 11 -29.36 -21.10 4.88
C LYS A 11 -29.44 -20.67 3.42
N PRO A 12 -29.58 -19.37 3.10
CA PRO A 12 -29.67 -18.92 1.71
C PRO A 12 -28.41 -19.35 0.96
N ARG A 13 -28.60 -20.07 -0.16
CA ARG A 13 -27.50 -20.55 -1.00
C ARG A 13 -26.77 -19.32 -1.53
N PHE A 14 -25.44 -19.29 -1.40
CA PHE A 14 -24.65 -18.18 -1.95
C PHE A 14 -24.87 -18.10 -3.48
N ILE A 15 -25.50 -17.02 -3.91
CA ILE A 15 -25.58 -16.60 -5.30
C ILE A 15 -24.26 -15.87 -5.58
N ALA A 16 -23.52 -16.32 -6.58
CA ALA A 16 -22.37 -15.57 -7.07
C ALA A 16 -22.86 -14.45 -8.01
N PRO A 17 -22.22 -13.27 -8.03
CA PRO A 17 -22.51 -12.26 -9.05
C PRO A 17 -22.34 -12.86 -10.46
N ASP A 18 -23.21 -12.40 -11.37
CA ASP A 18 -23.22 -12.81 -12.77
C ASP A 18 -21.96 -12.33 -13.49
N ILE A 19 -21.58 -13.02 -14.57
CA ILE A 19 -20.35 -12.77 -15.33
C ILE A 19 -20.76 -12.22 -16.69
N ASP A 20 -20.10 -11.15 -17.14
CA ASP A 20 -20.33 -10.54 -18.45
C ASP A 20 -20.16 -11.56 -19.58
N GLU A 21 -21.01 -11.47 -20.62
CA GLU A 21 -21.08 -12.49 -21.68
C GLU A 21 -19.79 -12.64 -22.50
N ASP A 22 -18.91 -11.64 -22.49
CA ASP A 22 -17.62 -11.63 -23.19
C ASP A 22 -16.47 -12.26 -22.36
N VAL A 23 -16.64 -12.45 -21.05
CA VAL A 23 -15.57 -12.91 -20.15
C VAL A 23 -15.39 -14.43 -20.21
N THR A 24 -14.36 -14.87 -20.94
CA THR A 24 -14.09 -16.30 -21.17
C THR A 24 -13.22 -16.96 -20.09
N GLY A 25 -12.62 -16.17 -19.19
CA GLY A 25 -11.60 -16.63 -18.24
C GLY A 25 -10.24 -16.91 -18.90
N ARG A 26 -10.07 -16.59 -20.19
CA ARG A 26 -8.81 -16.74 -20.93
C ARG A 26 -7.99 -15.46 -20.99
N GLU A 27 -8.50 -14.39 -20.40
CA GLU A 27 -7.89 -13.07 -20.30
C GLU A 27 -6.83 -13.04 -19.19
N VAL A 28 -6.93 -13.94 -18.19
CA VAL A 28 -5.92 -14.09 -17.12
C VAL A 28 -4.54 -14.43 -17.66
N ASP A 29 -3.50 -13.90 -17.03
CA ASP A 29 -2.12 -14.12 -17.41
C ASP A 29 -1.66 -15.59 -17.25
N LYS A 30 -0.48 -15.90 -17.78
CA LYS A 30 0.07 -17.25 -17.82
C LYS A 30 0.50 -17.77 -16.42
N PRO A 31 1.19 -16.99 -15.55
CA PRO A 31 1.33 -17.32 -14.13
C PRO A 31 0.02 -17.65 -13.40
N THR A 32 -1.02 -16.81 -13.48
CA THR A 32 -2.33 -17.03 -12.86
C THR A 32 -2.95 -18.34 -13.34
N ARG A 33 -2.98 -18.56 -14.66
CA ARG A 33 -3.57 -19.77 -15.25
C ARG A 33 -2.91 -21.06 -14.73
N ARG A 34 -1.59 -21.07 -14.60
CA ARG A 34 -0.83 -22.20 -14.02
C ARG A 34 -1.17 -22.49 -12.57
N GLN A 35 -1.53 -21.47 -11.78
CA GLN A 35 -2.01 -21.70 -10.41
C GLN A 35 -3.41 -22.34 -10.40
N LEU A 36 -4.25 -22.04 -11.39
CA LEU A 36 -5.61 -22.58 -11.53
C LEU A 36 -5.64 -24.00 -12.14
N GLU A 37 -4.59 -24.43 -12.83
CA GLU A 37 -4.42 -25.82 -13.32
C GLU A 37 -4.44 -26.89 -12.19
N ALA A 38 -4.30 -26.49 -10.92
CA ALA A 38 -4.47 -27.34 -9.75
C ALA A 38 -5.94 -27.62 -9.35
N LEU A 39 -6.92 -27.05 -10.07
CA LEU A 39 -8.36 -27.22 -9.83
C LEU A 39 -8.99 -28.13 -10.90
N GLU A 40 -10.18 -28.67 -10.65
CA GLU A 40 -10.99 -29.31 -11.70
C GLU A 40 -11.21 -28.29 -12.85
N PRO A 41 -11.08 -28.65 -14.15
CA PRO A 41 -11.15 -27.70 -15.26
C PRO A 41 -12.36 -26.76 -15.25
N ARG A 42 -13.56 -27.28 -14.95
CA ARG A 42 -14.79 -26.48 -14.82
C ARG A 42 -14.79 -25.50 -13.65
N ASN A 43 -14.02 -25.80 -12.61
CA ASN A 43 -13.83 -24.91 -11.46
C ASN A 43 -12.72 -23.89 -11.76
N ALA A 44 -11.64 -24.29 -12.44
CA ALA A 44 -10.58 -23.40 -12.90
C ALA A 44 -11.13 -22.30 -13.82
N GLU A 45 -11.93 -22.67 -14.82
CA GLU A 45 -12.60 -21.77 -15.76
C GLU A 45 -13.50 -20.75 -15.04
N ARG A 46 -14.42 -21.23 -14.19
CA ARG A 46 -15.34 -20.38 -13.40
C ARG A 46 -14.69 -19.61 -12.25
N VAL A 47 -13.42 -19.87 -11.94
CA VAL A 47 -12.61 -19.05 -11.04
C VAL A 47 -11.86 -17.99 -11.84
N ALA A 48 -11.26 -18.35 -12.98
CA ALA A 48 -10.62 -17.40 -13.88
C ALA A 48 -11.59 -16.30 -14.34
N GLN A 49 -12.82 -16.65 -14.74
CA GLN A 49 -13.85 -15.67 -15.09
C GLN A 49 -14.11 -14.65 -13.96
N HIS A 50 -14.26 -15.11 -12.72
CA HIS A 50 -14.44 -14.19 -11.58
C HIS A 50 -13.19 -13.36 -11.26
N LEU A 51 -11.97 -13.85 -11.53
CA LEU A 51 -10.75 -13.05 -11.40
C LEU A 51 -10.68 -11.95 -12.49
N VAL A 52 -11.15 -12.25 -13.71
CA VAL A 52 -11.24 -11.24 -14.79
C VAL A 52 -12.29 -10.18 -14.47
N MET A 53 -13.47 -10.58 -13.96
CA MET A 53 -14.47 -9.62 -13.46
C MET A 53 -13.91 -8.77 -12.31
N ALA A 54 -13.22 -9.38 -11.33
CA ALA A 54 -12.62 -8.65 -10.23
C ALA A 54 -11.53 -7.66 -10.69
N ALA A 55 -10.77 -7.97 -11.74
CA ALA A 55 -9.81 -7.04 -12.34
C ALA A 55 -10.51 -5.92 -13.15
N ARG A 56 -11.53 -6.27 -13.96
CA ARG A 56 -12.32 -5.33 -14.78
C ARG A 56 -12.97 -4.23 -13.95
N TYR A 57 -13.53 -4.58 -12.79
CA TYR A 57 -14.27 -3.65 -11.94
C TYR A 57 -13.43 -2.99 -10.84
N LEU A 58 -12.15 -3.35 -10.66
CA LEU A 58 -11.32 -2.93 -9.52
C LEU A 58 -11.24 -1.41 -9.30
N GLU A 59 -11.24 -0.63 -10.39
CA GLU A 59 -11.17 0.84 -10.35
C GLU A 59 -12.54 1.53 -10.55
N VAL A 60 -13.59 0.77 -10.87
CA VAL A 60 -14.92 1.28 -11.28
C VAL A 60 -15.98 1.00 -10.22
N ASP A 61 -16.01 -0.23 -9.70
CA ASP A 61 -16.84 -0.69 -8.60
C ASP A 61 -16.04 -1.69 -7.75
N PRO A 62 -15.27 -1.20 -6.76
CA PRO A 62 -14.45 -2.06 -5.90
C PRO A 62 -15.27 -3.05 -5.07
N GLU A 63 -16.51 -2.69 -4.68
CA GLU A 63 -17.39 -3.58 -3.91
C GLU A 63 -17.83 -4.78 -4.76
N PHE A 64 -18.25 -4.55 -6.01
CA PHE A 64 -18.59 -5.60 -6.96
C PHE A 64 -17.38 -6.45 -7.37
N ALA A 65 -16.20 -5.82 -7.56
CA ALA A 65 -14.95 -6.53 -7.75
C ALA A 65 -14.62 -7.47 -6.56
N LEU A 66 -14.89 -7.01 -5.34
CA LEU A 66 -14.74 -7.79 -4.11
C LEU A 66 -15.78 -8.93 -4.01
N GLU A 67 -17.02 -8.74 -4.47
CA GLU A 67 -18.00 -9.84 -4.56
C GLU A 67 -17.50 -10.97 -5.46
N HIS A 68 -16.96 -10.61 -6.64
CA HIS A 68 -16.36 -11.54 -7.58
C HIS A 68 -15.14 -12.28 -7.00
N ALA A 69 -14.22 -11.56 -6.37
CA ALA A 69 -13.06 -12.17 -5.73
C ALA A 69 -13.49 -13.12 -4.58
N ASN A 70 -14.49 -12.74 -3.79
CA ASN A 70 -15.09 -13.60 -2.77
C ASN A 70 -15.83 -14.82 -3.38
N ALA A 71 -16.39 -14.73 -4.59
CA ALA A 71 -16.96 -15.87 -5.30
C ALA A 71 -15.88 -16.85 -5.79
N ALA A 72 -14.70 -16.35 -6.19
CA ALA A 72 -13.52 -17.16 -6.46
C ALA A 72 -12.95 -17.83 -5.20
N VAL A 73 -12.83 -17.11 -4.07
CA VAL A 73 -12.34 -17.66 -2.78
C VAL A 73 -13.16 -18.85 -2.29
N ARG A 74 -14.49 -18.82 -2.43
CA ARG A 74 -15.37 -19.94 -2.05
C ARG A 74 -15.09 -21.23 -2.83
N LYS A 75 -14.52 -21.11 -4.03
CA LYS A 75 -14.20 -22.22 -4.96
C LYS A 75 -12.72 -22.64 -4.94
N ALA A 76 -11.81 -21.71 -4.63
CA ALA A 76 -10.38 -21.86 -4.85
C ALA A 76 -9.50 -21.23 -3.74
N GLY A 77 -10.04 -21.06 -2.53
CA GLY A 77 -9.36 -20.39 -1.40
C GLY A 77 -8.09 -21.05 -0.82
N ARG A 78 -7.41 -21.94 -1.55
CA ARG A 78 -6.03 -22.40 -1.28
C ARG A 78 -5.01 -21.94 -2.33
N ILE A 79 -5.48 -21.30 -3.41
CA ILE A 79 -4.65 -20.79 -4.50
C ILE A 79 -4.17 -19.36 -4.16
N ALA A 80 -2.89 -19.05 -4.38
CA ALA A 80 -2.30 -17.79 -3.92
C ALA A 80 -2.86 -16.56 -4.65
N VAL A 81 -3.00 -16.60 -5.98
CA VAL A 81 -3.56 -15.48 -6.76
C VAL A 81 -5.04 -15.20 -6.44
N VAL A 82 -5.80 -16.22 -6.02
CA VAL A 82 -7.19 -16.02 -5.57
C VAL A 82 -7.25 -15.28 -4.23
N ARG A 83 -6.27 -15.50 -3.36
CA ARG A 83 -6.09 -14.74 -2.10
C ARG A 83 -5.58 -13.33 -2.36
N GLU A 84 -4.72 -13.19 -3.35
CA GLU A 84 -4.18 -11.91 -3.82
C GLU A 84 -5.27 -10.98 -4.34
N ALA A 85 -6.02 -11.40 -5.36
CA ALA A 85 -7.10 -10.62 -5.96
C ALA A 85 -8.18 -10.24 -4.93
N THR A 86 -8.47 -11.11 -3.95
CA THR A 86 -9.40 -10.78 -2.86
C THR A 86 -8.80 -9.78 -1.87
N GLY A 87 -7.50 -9.86 -1.60
CA GLY A 87 -6.80 -8.88 -0.75
C GLY A 87 -6.71 -7.50 -1.40
N VAL A 88 -6.45 -7.44 -2.70
CA VAL A 88 -6.38 -6.19 -3.48
C VAL A 88 -7.77 -5.60 -3.70
N ALA A 89 -8.79 -6.40 -4.05
CA ALA A 89 -10.16 -5.92 -4.17
C ALA A 89 -10.73 -5.43 -2.82
N ALA A 90 -10.43 -6.14 -1.72
CA ALA A 90 -10.83 -5.69 -0.37
C ALA A 90 -10.11 -4.40 0.05
N TYR A 91 -8.88 -4.16 -0.43
CA TYR A 91 -8.15 -2.92 -0.20
C TYR A 91 -8.79 -1.75 -0.96
N ALA A 92 -9.15 -1.96 -2.23
CA ALA A 92 -9.83 -0.96 -3.05
C ALA A 92 -11.26 -0.65 -2.55
N ALA A 93 -11.94 -1.63 -1.95
CA ALA A 93 -13.26 -1.49 -1.31
C ALA A 93 -13.20 -1.07 0.18
N GLU A 94 -12.05 -0.56 0.65
CA GLU A 94 -11.82 -0.09 2.03
C GLU A 94 -12.09 -1.10 3.18
N ASP A 95 -12.34 -2.39 2.89
CA ASP A 95 -12.34 -3.46 3.91
C ASP A 95 -10.89 -3.87 4.23
N TYR A 96 -10.19 -2.95 4.89
CA TYR A 96 -8.82 -3.14 5.38
C TYR A 96 -8.67 -4.36 6.32
N ALA A 97 -9.77 -4.79 6.96
CA ALA A 97 -9.76 -5.97 7.84
C ALA A 97 -9.73 -7.28 7.04
N LEU A 98 -10.51 -7.38 5.97
CA LEU A 98 -10.45 -8.49 5.02
C LEU A 98 -9.17 -8.44 4.20
N ALA A 99 -8.78 -7.27 3.68
CA ALA A 99 -7.55 -7.07 2.92
C ALA A 99 -6.32 -7.56 3.71
N LEU A 100 -6.12 -7.09 4.94
CA LEU A 100 -5.01 -7.52 5.80
C LEU A 100 -4.97 -9.04 6.04
N LYS A 101 -6.15 -9.67 6.17
CA LYS A 101 -6.30 -11.12 6.37
C LYS A 101 -5.98 -11.90 5.10
N GLU A 102 -6.43 -11.44 3.94
CA GLU A 102 -6.25 -12.13 2.66
C GLU A 102 -4.84 -11.92 2.09
N LEU A 103 -4.27 -10.70 2.17
CA LEU A 103 -2.90 -10.41 1.78
C LEU A 103 -1.88 -11.18 2.65
N ARG A 104 -2.07 -11.25 3.99
CA ARG A 104 -1.25 -12.11 4.85
C ARG A 104 -1.44 -13.61 4.56
N THR A 105 -2.62 -14.01 4.09
CA THR A 105 -2.88 -15.39 3.64
C THR A 105 -2.19 -15.70 2.31
N HIS A 106 -2.20 -14.77 1.35
CA HIS A 106 -1.40 -14.83 0.13
C HIS A 106 0.09 -14.96 0.46
N ARG A 107 0.66 -14.00 1.23
CA ARG A 107 2.08 -13.95 1.62
C ARG A 107 2.59 -15.25 2.21
N ARG A 108 1.76 -15.92 3.04
CA ARG A 108 2.08 -17.23 3.63
C ARG A 108 2.04 -18.40 2.62
N ILE A 109 1.27 -18.30 1.53
CA ILE A 109 1.15 -19.35 0.51
C ILE A 109 2.16 -19.14 -0.63
N SER A 110 2.35 -17.90 -1.09
CA SER A 110 3.30 -17.55 -2.17
C SER A 110 4.74 -17.41 -1.68
N GLY A 111 4.95 -16.99 -0.43
CA GLY A 111 6.25 -16.52 0.06
C GLY A 111 6.63 -15.12 -0.46
N SER A 112 5.74 -14.44 -1.18
CA SER A 112 5.98 -13.12 -1.75
C SER A 112 5.78 -12.01 -0.72
N GLU A 113 6.66 -11.00 -0.76
CA GLU A 113 6.57 -9.79 0.05
C GLU A 113 5.95 -8.62 -0.73
N GLU A 114 5.58 -8.76 -2.01
CA GLU A 114 5.24 -7.62 -2.89
C GLU A 114 4.11 -6.72 -2.34
N HIS A 115 3.14 -7.33 -1.67
CA HIS A 115 2.01 -6.65 -1.02
C HIS A 115 2.29 -6.12 0.40
N LEU A 116 3.57 -6.09 0.83
CA LEU A 116 3.98 -5.50 2.12
C LEU A 116 3.50 -4.05 2.33
N PRO A 117 3.53 -3.13 1.32
CA PRO A 117 3.00 -1.78 1.49
C PRO A 117 1.50 -1.78 1.84
N LEU A 118 0.69 -2.58 1.14
CA LEU A 118 -0.76 -2.70 1.41
C LEU A 118 -1.04 -3.32 2.78
N ILE A 119 -0.24 -4.30 3.22
CA ILE A 119 -0.33 -4.88 4.57
C ILE A 119 -0.08 -3.80 5.64
N VAL A 120 0.92 -2.94 5.44
CA VAL A 120 1.26 -1.84 6.35
C VAL A 120 0.17 -0.75 6.34
N ASP A 121 -0.36 -0.34 5.18
CA ASP A 121 -1.40 0.69 5.11
C ASP A 121 -2.74 0.17 5.67
N CYS A 122 -3.07 -1.11 5.48
CA CYS A 122 -4.19 -1.74 6.19
C CYS A 122 -4.02 -1.69 7.73
N GLN A 123 -2.79 -1.83 8.24
CA GLN A 123 -2.54 -1.73 9.68
C GLN A 123 -2.69 -0.29 10.17
N ARG A 124 -2.24 0.70 9.41
CA ARG A 124 -2.47 2.13 9.66
C ARG A 124 -3.96 2.45 9.69
N ALA A 125 -4.71 2.11 8.63
CA ALA A 125 -6.15 2.36 8.51
C ALA A 125 -6.97 1.69 9.63
N LEU A 126 -6.54 0.51 10.11
CA LEU A 126 -7.11 -0.16 11.28
C LEU A 126 -6.60 0.37 12.64
N GLY A 127 -6.00 1.56 12.68
CA GLY A 127 -5.56 2.26 13.90
C GLY A 127 -4.33 1.64 14.60
N LYS A 128 -3.52 0.85 13.90
CA LYS A 128 -2.41 0.06 14.48
C LYS A 128 -1.04 0.56 13.99
N ALA A 129 -0.85 1.88 14.02
CA ALA A 129 0.34 2.58 13.51
C ALA A 129 1.67 1.99 14.02
N GLU A 130 1.80 1.69 15.32
CA GLU A 130 3.00 1.06 15.91
C GLU A 130 3.39 -0.25 15.19
N LYS A 131 2.40 -1.12 14.94
CA LYS A 131 2.60 -2.41 14.26
C LYS A 131 2.80 -2.27 12.76
N ALA A 132 2.31 -1.18 12.17
CA ALA A 132 2.58 -0.83 10.79
C ALA A 132 4.05 -0.42 10.63
N LEU A 133 4.58 0.42 11.53
CA LEU A 133 6.00 0.80 11.57
C LEU A 133 6.92 -0.40 11.89
N GLU A 134 6.53 -1.30 12.80
CA GLU A 134 7.25 -2.56 13.08
C GLU A 134 7.39 -3.44 11.82
N GLU A 135 6.27 -3.69 11.13
CA GLU A 135 6.24 -4.48 9.88
C GLU A 135 7.05 -3.78 8.76
N ALA A 136 6.99 -2.44 8.68
CA ALA A 136 7.75 -1.60 7.74
C ALA A 136 9.26 -1.46 8.06
N GLN A 137 9.72 -1.95 9.21
CA GLN A 137 11.15 -2.01 9.58
C GLN A 137 11.72 -3.44 9.51
N SER A 138 10.91 -4.41 9.07
CA SER A 138 11.32 -5.81 8.95
C SER A 138 12.25 -6.08 7.76
N SER A 139 13.03 -7.16 7.81
CA SER A 139 13.89 -7.58 6.68
C SER A 139 13.12 -8.02 5.43
N ALA A 140 11.79 -8.13 5.48
CA ALA A 140 10.96 -8.31 4.28
C ALA A 140 11.11 -7.14 3.29
N VAL A 141 11.38 -5.93 3.79
CA VAL A 141 11.61 -4.72 2.98
C VAL A 141 12.80 -4.88 2.03
N GLU A 142 13.81 -5.67 2.39
CA GLU A 142 14.97 -5.90 1.52
C GLU A 142 14.58 -6.56 0.20
N LYS A 143 13.59 -7.47 0.23
CA LYS A 143 13.12 -8.25 -0.92
C LYS A 143 12.20 -7.48 -1.87
N LEU A 144 11.68 -6.32 -1.46
CA LEU A 144 10.86 -5.46 -2.31
C LEU A 144 11.69 -4.92 -3.49
N ASP A 145 11.04 -4.68 -4.62
CA ASP A 145 11.66 -4.03 -5.78
C ASP A 145 11.76 -2.49 -5.56
N ALA A 146 12.05 -1.74 -6.62
CA ALA A 146 12.09 -0.28 -6.53
C ALA A 146 10.69 0.34 -6.32
N ALA A 147 9.64 -0.19 -6.94
CA ALA A 147 8.27 0.30 -6.79
C ALA A 147 7.71 -0.01 -5.40
N GLY A 148 7.83 -1.25 -4.91
CA GLY A 148 7.37 -1.64 -3.57
C GLY A 148 8.06 -0.84 -2.45
N LYS A 149 9.35 -0.51 -2.59
CA LYS A 149 10.08 0.37 -1.65
C LYS A 149 9.55 1.82 -1.66
N VAL A 150 9.11 2.31 -2.81
CA VAL A 150 8.51 3.63 -2.97
C VAL A 150 7.12 3.68 -2.35
N GLU A 151 6.28 2.68 -2.61
CA GLU A 151 4.95 2.59 -2.00
C GLU A 151 5.03 2.45 -0.47
N LEU A 152 5.95 1.63 0.05
CA LEU A 152 6.16 1.53 1.49
C LEU A 152 6.58 2.87 2.12
N ALA A 153 7.47 3.62 1.46
CA ALA A 153 7.89 4.94 1.94
C ALA A 153 6.73 5.95 1.96
N ILE A 154 5.82 5.89 0.98
CA ILE A 154 4.60 6.71 0.93
C ILE A 154 3.66 6.36 2.08
N VAL A 155 3.46 5.06 2.35
CA VAL A 155 2.64 4.59 3.49
C VAL A 155 3.25 5.03 4.84
N VAL A 156 4.56 4.88 5.04
CA VAL A 156 5.26 5.31 6.26
C VAL A 156 5.21 6.84 6.43
N SER A 157 5.34 7.59 5.33
CA SER A 157 5.12 9.03 5.30
C SER A 157 3.70 9.41 5.74
N GLY A 158 2.70 8.64 5.32
CA GLY A 158 1.31 8.76 5.77
C GLY A 158 1.16 8.52 7.26
N ILE A 159 1.71 7.44 7.80
CA ILE A 159 1.66 7.12 9.25
C ILE A 159 2.22 8.27 10.09
N HIS A 160 3.35 8.87 9.70
CA HIS A 160 3.92 10.02 10.41
C HIS A 160 3.08 11.30 10.24
N SER A 161 2.43 11.50 9.09
CA SER A 161 1.52 12.63 8.85
C SER A 161 0.28 12.55 9.75
N ASP A 162 -0.33 11.37 9.87
CA ASP A 162 -1.48 11.11 10.74
C ASP A 162 -1.14 11.37 12.23
N ALA A 163 0.09 11.02 12.63
CA ALA A 163 0.64 11.30 13.97
C ALA A 163 1.02 12.77 14.19
N GLY A 164 0.91 13.63 13.16
CA GLY A 164 1.28 15.05 13.21
C GLY A 164 2.78 15.34 13.07
N ASP A 165 3.65 14.32 12.99
CA ASP A 165 5.09 14.51 12.77
C ASP A 165 5.38 14.68 11.27
N LYS A 166 5.17 15.91 10.82
CA LYS A 166 5.41 16.32 9.44
C LYS A 166 6.89 16.28 9.04
N GLN A 167 7.83 16.30 9.99
CA GLN A 167 9.26 16.21 9.69
C GLN A 167 9.66 14.74 9.44
N ALA A 168 9.19 13.80 10.27
CA ALA A 168 9.36 12.37 10.01
C ALA A 168 8.62 11.93 8.74
N SER A 169 7.42 12.49 8.48
CA SER A 169 6.68 12.30 7.23
C SER A 169 7.52 12.68 6.01
N LEU A 170 8.12 13.87 6.00
CA LEU A 170 9.02 14.31 4.94
C LEU A 170 10.28 13.43 4.83
N ALA A 171 10.88 13.05 5.96
CA ALA A 171 12.10 12.24 5.99
C ALA A 171 11.89 10.82 5.45
N ALA A 172 10.74 10.20 5.72
CA ALA A 172 10.39 8.85 5.24
C ALA A 172 10.43 8.73 3.71
N LEU A 173 10.16 9.82 2.99
CA LEU A 173 10.19 9.87 1.53
C LEU A 173 11.57 10.12 0.93
N GLN A 174 12.60 10.41 1.72
CA GLN A 174 13.96 10.71 1.24
C GLN A 174 14.78 9.45 0.91
N ILE A 175 14.14 8.52 0.19
CA ILE A 175 14.70 7.25 -0.26
C ILE A 175 15.55 7.40 -1.53
N PRO A 176 16.47 6.46 -1.83
CA PRO A 176 17.33 6.52 -3.02
C PRO A 176 16.60 6.64 -4.38
N GLN A 177 15.31 6.28 -4.42
CA GLN A 177 14.44 6.38 -5.59
C GLN A 177 13.96 7.82 -5.88
N LEU A 178 14.15 8.78 -4.96
CA LEU A 178 13.76 10.18 -5.09
C LEU A 178 14.73 10.99 -5.99
N ASP A 179 14.97 10.53 -7.22
CA ASP A 179 15.82 11.22 -8.21
C ASP A 179 14.96 12.02 -9.21
N LYS A 180 15.01 13.36 -9.14
CA LYS A 180 14.31 14.26 -10.07
C LYS A 180 14.57 13.95 -11.55
N ASN A 181 15.73 13.37 -11.87
CA ASN A 181 16.21 13.18 -13.23
C ASN A 181 15.72 11.86 -13.86
N ARG A 182 14.92 11.05 -13.15
CA ARG A 182 14.47 9.73 -13.61
C ARG A 182 12.95 9.58 -13.58
N GLY A 183 12.35 9.40 -14.75
CA GLY A 183 10.98 8.92 -14.90
C GLY A 183 10.93 7.40 -14.85
N PHE A 184 10.59 6.84 -13.70
CA PHE A 184 10.07 5.47 -13.57
C PHE A 184 8.56 5.54 -13.35
N SER A 185 7.84 4.42 -13.51
CA SER A 185 6.38 4.34 -13.30
C SER A 185 5.93 4.88 -11.94
N TYR A 186 6.73 4.68 -10.88
CA TYR A 186 6.47 5.19 -9.54
C TYR A 186 6.83 6.68 -9.33
N SER A 187 7.66 7.28 -10.20
CA SER A 187 8.23 8.62 -9.99
C SER A 187 7.15 9.71 -9.82
N PRO A 188 6.08 9.80 -10.65
CA PRO A 188 5.04 10.81 -10.46
C PRO A 188 4.36 10.75 -9.09
N ARG A 189 4.08 9.54 -8.60
CA ARG A 189 3.39 9.29 -7.32
C ARG A 189 4.27 9.68 -6.14
N LEU A 190 5.55 9.28 -6.17
CA LEU A 190 6.56 9.71 -5.19
C LEU A 190 6.77 11.24 -5.19
N PHE A 191 6.86 11.86 -6.37
CA PHE A 191 7.10 13.31 -6.46
C PHE A 191 5.90 14.14 -5.94
N ARG A 192 4.66 13.65 -6.11
CA ARG A 192 3.47 14.25 -5.47
C ARG A 192 3.51 14.11 -3.95
N ALA A 193 3.73 12.89 -3.43
CA ALA A 193 3.81 12.66 -1.99
C ALA A 193 4.90 13.54 -1.33
N TYR A 194 6.06 13.68 -1.99
CA TYR A 194 7.14 14.53 -1.48
C TYR A 194 6.79 16.03 -1.54
N ALA A 195 6.07 16.49 -2.56
CA ALA A 195 5.57 17.86 -2.61
C ALA A 195 4.53 18.14 -1.50
N GLU A 196 3.68 17.18 -1.19
CA GLU A 196 2.69 17.29 -0.11
C GLU A 196 3.37 17.34 1.27
N ALA A 197 4.33 16.46 1.54
CA ALA A 197 5.11 16.50 2.77
C ALA A 197 5.92 17.81 2.90
N LEU A 198 6.46 18.35 1.79
CA LEU A 198 7.12 19.66 1.76
C LEU A 198 6.16 20.80 2.12
N ARG A 199 4.92 20.81 1.60
CA ARG A 199 3.85 21.73 2.06
C ARG A 199 3.55 21.56 3.53
N GLY A 200 3.50 20.31 4.01
CA GLY A 200 3.28 19.99 5.42
C GLY A 200 4.20 20.78 6.37
N VAL A 201 5.49 20.87 6.01
CA VAL A 201 6.52 21.63 6.76
C VAL A 201 6.73 23.08 6.28
N GLY A 202 5.87 23.63 5.42
CA GLY A 202 5.92 25.01 4.95
C GLY A 202 6.97 25.34 3.88
N ARG A 203 7.44 24.34 3.12
CA ARG A 203 8.44 24.48 2.05
C ARG A 203 7.80 24.63 0.66
N ASP A 204 6.79 25.49 0.56
CA ASP A 204 5.88 25.60 -0.61
C ASP A 204 6.61 25.83 -1.95
N LYS A 205 7.68 26.65 -1.94
CA LYS A 205 8.49 26.92 -3.14
C LYS A 205 9.17 25.67 -3.70
N GLU A 206 9.54 24.73 -2.83
CA GLU A 206 10.11 23.45 -3.22
C GLU A 206 9.02 22.46 -3.63
N ALA A 207 7.89 22.43 -2.90
CA ALA A 207 6.72 21.62 -3.27
C ALA A 207 6.28 21.90 -4.71
N LEU A 208 6.12 23.18 -5.07
CA LEU A 208 5.80 23.62 -6.45
C LEU A 208 6.84 23.19 -7.50
N SER A 209 8.10 22.96 -7.13
CA SER A 209 9.10 22.38 -8.03
C SER A 209 8.90 20.88 -8.23
N TRP A 210 8.49 20.15 -7.20
CA TRP A 210 8.25 18.70 -7.26
C TRP A 210 6.92 18.36 -7.95
N GLU A 211 5.86 19.16 -7.78
CA GLU A 211 4.60 18.98 -8.52
C GLU A 211 4.78 19.15 -10.02
N ARG A 212 5.55 20.18 -10.43
CA ARG A 212 5.95 20.35 -11.84
C ARG A 212 6.75 19.15 -12.34
N GLN A 213 7.63 18.60 -11.51
CA GLN A 213 8.40 17.41 -11.88
C GLN A 213 7.53 16.15 -11.98
N ALA A 214 6.48 16.03 -11.17
CA ALA A 214 5.49 14.95 -11.29
C ALA A 214 4.76 15.02 -12.64
N ILE A 215 4.26 16.20 -13.02
CA ILE A 215 3.58 16.43 -14.32
C ILE A 215 4.53 16.17 -15.49
N VAL A 216 5.80 16.58 -15.40
CA VAL A 216 6.83 16.29 -16.42
C VAL A 216 7.12 14.78 -16.51
N ALA A 217 7.16 14.07 -15.38
CA ALA A 217 7.34 12.62 -15.37
C ALA A 217 6.14 11.89 -15.99
N GLU A 218 4.90 12.33 -15.75
CA GLU A 218 3.71 11.76 -16.40
C GLU A 218 3.70 12.00 -17.91
N ALA A 219 4.03 13.21 -18.35
CA ALA A 219 4.13 13.54 -19.77
C ALA A 219 5.23 12.71 -20.49
N ALA A 220 6.34 12.42 -19.79
CA ALA A 220 7.41 11.58 -20.31
C ALA A 220 7.09 10.07 -20.30
N LEU A 221 6.06 9.64 -19.57
CA LEU A 221 5.67 8.23 -19.42
C LEU A 221 4.31 7.89 -20.07
N GLY A 222 3.59 8.88 -20.63
CA GLY A 222 2.25 8.69 -21.18
C GLY A 222 1.21 8.36 -20.12
N LEU A 223 1.28 8.98 -18.94
CA LEU A 223 0.43 8.66 -17.79
C LEU A 223 -0.61 9.75 -17.50
N GLY A 224 -1.73 9.35 -16.87
CA GLY A 224 -2.82 10.25 -16.49
C GLY A 224 -3.39 10.99 -17.70
N GLN A 225 -3.46 12.32 -17.62
CA GLN A 225 -3.94 13.18 -18.72
C GLN A 225 -3.11 13.11 -20.02
N PHE A 226 -1.95 12.45 -20.00
CA PHE A 226 -1.07 12.24 -21.14
C PHE A 226 -1.12 10.81 -21.70
N SER A 227 -1.97 9.94 -21.16
CA SER A 227 -2.25 8.64 -21.75
C SER A 227 -2.98 8.83 -23.08
N GLU A 228 -2.61 8.05 -24.09
CA GLU A 228 -3.33 8.06 -25.36
C GLU A 228 -4.76 7.56 -25.11
N PRO A 229 -5.82 8.26 -25.60
CA PRO A 229 -7.19 7.82 -25.41
C PRO A 229 -7.41 6.51 -26.15
N GLU A 230 -8.14 5.57 -25.55
CA GLU A 230 -8.52 4.33 -26.22
C GLU A 230 -9.40 4.65 -27.43
N ILE A 231 -8.82 4.52 -28.62
CA ILE A 231 -9.54 4.69 -29.89
C ILE A 231 -10.35 3.42 -30.11
N VAL A 232 -11.54 3.36 -29.49
CA VAL A 232 -12.55 2.36 -29.80
C VAL A 232 -12.93 2.54 -31.27
N ASP A 233 -12.64 1.53 -32.09
CA ASP A 233 -13.05 1.49 -33.48
C ASP A 233 -14.57 1.30 -33.57
N LEU A 234 -15.29 2.42 -33.52
CA LEU A 234 -16.69 2.54 -33.89
C LEU A 234 -16.82 2.32 -35.40
N GLY A 235 -16.64 1.06 -35.82
CA GLY A 235 -16.45 0.67 -37.21
C GLY A 235 -17.59 1.09 -38.14
N ASP A 236 -17.29 1.12 -39.44
CA ASP A 236 -18.12 1.66 -40.53
C ASP A 236 -19.55 1.07 -40.64
N ASP A 237 -19.87 0.01 -39.90
CA ASP A 237 -21.22 -0.58 -39.77
C ASP A 237 -22.18 0.27 -38.91
N ILE A 238 -21.70 1.31 -38.20
CA ILE A 238 -22.57 2.29 -37.56
C ILE A 238 -23.19 3.18 -38.64
N ASP A 239 -24.48 2.96 -38.92
CA ASP A 239 -25.26 3.82 -39.79
C ASP A 239 -25.30 5.26 -39.23
N LEU A 240 -24.41 6.09 -39.77
CA LEU A 240 -24.26 7.49 -39.40
C LEU A 240 -25.52 8.30 -39.68
N ASP A 241 -26.40 7.87 -40.59
CA ASP A 241 -27.66 8.55 -40.85
C ASP A 241 -28.72 8.17 -39.80
N ALA A 242 -28.76 6.91 -39.34
CA ALA A 242 -29.54 6.52 -38.16
C ALA A 242 -29.04 7.22 -36.87
N ALA A 243 -27.72 7.40 -36.72
CA ALA A 243 -27.15 8.17 -35.61
C ALA A 243 -27.58 9.66 -35.68
N LYS A 244 -27.57 10.27 -36.87
CA LYS A 244 -28.08 11.65 -37.06
C LYS A 244 -29.59 11.75 -36.81
N GLU A 245 -30.36 10.74 -37.21
CA GLU A 245 -31.82 10.65 -36.98
C GLU A 245 -32.13 10.70 -35.48
N THR A 246 -31.49 9.84 -34.66
CA THR A 246 -31.74 9.83 -33.21
C THR A 246 -31.33 11.13 -32.50
N VAL A 247 -30.28 11.81 -32.99
CA VAL A 247 -29.87 13.15 -32.52
C VAL A 247 -30.88 14.22 -32.96
N ARG A 248 -31.42 14.15 -34.19
CA ARG A 248 -32.48 15.03 -34.69
C ARG A 248 -33.75 14.87 -33.85
N GLU A 249 -34.20 13.64 -33.59
CA GLU A 249 -35.34 13.33 -32.74
C GLU A 249 -35.14 13.75 -31.27
N ALA A 250 -33.90 13.74 -30.77
CA ALA A 250 -33.59 14.29 -29.45
C ALA A 250 -33.70 15.82 -29.42
N GLY A 251 -33.22 16.52 -30.46
CA GLY A 251 -33.36 17.95 -30.62
C GLY A 251 -34.81 18.41 -30.77
N GLU A 252 -35.61 17.68 -31.56
CA GLU A 252 -37.03 17.97 -31.78
C GLU A 252 -37.85 17.80 -30.49
N ARG A 253 -37.65 16.71 -29.74
CA ARG A 253 -38.25 16.53 -28.40
C ARG A 253 -37.82 17.58 -27.37
N HIS A 254 -36.65 18.20 -27.55
CA HIS A 254 -36.24 19.33 -26.72
C HIS A 254 -36.92 20.64 -27.15
N SER A 255 -37.14 20.84 -28.46
CA SER A 255 -37.82 22.00 -29.03
C SER A 255 -39.32 22.03 -28.73
N GLU A 256 -40.01 20.89 -28.78
CA GLU A 256 -41.46 20.80 -28.53
C GLU A 256 -41.85 21.16 -27.09
N ASN A 257 -40.90 21.10 -26.15
CA ASN A 257 -41.14 21.36 -24.72
C ASN A 257 -41.03 22.84 -24.32
N VAL A 258 -40.80 23.76 -25.28
CA VAL A 258 -40.57 25.19 -25.02
C VAL A 258 -41.82 26.05 -25.32
N ASP A 259 -42.79 25.55 -26.09
CA ASP A 259 -43.98 26.30 -26.54
C ASP A 259 -45.19 26.24 -25.57
N ALA A 260 -44.97 25.74 -24.35
CA ALA A 260 -46.04 25.41 -23.39
C ALA A 260 -46.23 26.43 -22.23
N THR A 261 -45.49 27.55 -22.21
CA THR A 261 -45.49 28.51 -21.08
C THR A 261 -45.57 29.99 -21.51
N ALA A 262 -46.52 30.32 -22.39
CA ALA A 262 -46.65 31.65 -23.00
C ALA A 262 -48.03 32.35 -22.82
N GLU A 263 -48.59 32.41 -21.60
CA GLU A 263 -49.74 33.29 -21.31
C GLU A 263 -49.33 34.60 -20.61
N THR A 264 -48.99 35.59 -21.46
CA THR A 264 -49.34 37.04 -21.41
C THR A 264 -49.18 37.91 -20.14
N PRO A 265 -48.92 39.23 -20.29
CA PRO A 265 -48.38 40.07 -19.21
C PRO A 265 -49.43 40.86 -18.41
N HIS A 266 -48.99 41.44 -17.28
CA HIS A 266 -49.64 42.64 -16.72
C HIS A 266 -48.64 43.78 -16.48
N GLU A 267 -49.13 44.99 -16.72
CA GLU A 267 -48.45 46.28 -16.65
C GLU A 267 -48.42 46.83 -15.21
N SER A 268 -47.28 47.38 -14.75
CA SER A 268 -47.08 48.84 -14.59
C SER A 268 -45.73 49.19 -13.95
N ALA A 269 -45.33 50.46 -14.06
CA ALA A 269 -43.99 50.96 -13.72
C ALA A 269 -43.84 51.43 -12.26
N ASN A 270 -42.59 51.40 -11.77
CA ASN A 270 -41.90 52.66 -11.48
C ASN A 270 -40.37 52.49 -11.61
N ALA A 271 -39.65 53.59 -11.83
CA ALA A 271 -38.19 53.63 -11.95
C ALA A 271 -37.53 54.19 -10.68
N THR A 272 -36.21 53.97 -10.53
CA THR A 272 -35.17 55.03 -10.44
C THR A 272 -33.86 54.51 -9.83
N ASN A 273 -32.75 54.68 -10.56
CA ASN A 273 -31.31 54.73 -10.21
C ASN A 273 -30.70 53.74 -9.17
N THR A 274 -29.57 53.05 -9.41
CA THR A 274 -28.26 53.40 -10.03
C THR A 274 -27.25 53.98 -9.02
N THR A 275 -26.29 53.12 -8.60
CA THR A 275 -24.97 53.44 -7.95
C THR A 275 -25.04 54.17 -6.58
N ASP A 276 -23.98 54.28 -5.77
CA ASP A 276 -22.54 54.04 -5.98
C ASP A 276 -21.83 53.51 -4.71
N SER A 277 -20.53 53.22 -4.84
CA SER A 277 -19.59 52.81 -3.79
C SER A 277 -19.28 53.92 -2.78
N GLY A 278 -18.94 53.56 -1.53
CA GLY A 278 -18.49 54.52 -0.52
C GLY A 278 -17.62 53.89 0.57
N VAL A 279 -16.33 54.22 0.58
CA VAL A 279 -15.34 53.73 1.58
C VAL A 279 -15.37 54.62 2.83
N GLY A 280 -15.25 54.02 4.02
CA GLY A 280 -15.07 54.76 5.28
C GLY A 280 -14.41 53.90 6.37
N ASN A 281 -13.25 54.35 6.87
CA ASN A 281 -12.42 53.66 7.87
C ASN A 281 -12.13 54.59 9.05
N ALA A 282 -12.39 54.15 10.29
CA ALA A 282 -11.89 54.77 11.53
C ALA A 282 -12.03 53.80 12.74
N GLU A 283 -11.34 54.10 13.84
CA GLU A 283 -11.14 53.22 15.00
C GLU A 283 -11.75 53.75 16.32
N ALA A 284 -11.67 52.90 17.35
CA ALA A 284 -11.36 53.22 18.76
C ALA A 284 -12.49 53.47 19.80
N ALA A 285 -12.45 52.59 20.84
CA ALA A 285 -12.63 52.81 22.29
C ALA A 285 -13.93 53.43 22.88
N ASP A 286 -14.45 52.81 23.96
CA ASP A 286 -14.16 53.29 25.34
C ASP A 286 -14.41 52.21 26.44
N ASP A 287 -14.15 52.60 27.69
CA ASP A 287 -13.92 51.90 28.98
C ASP A 287 -14.92 50.83 29.53
N ALA A 288 -14.47 50.16 30.61
CA ALA A 288 -15.25 49.36 31.58
C ALA A 288 -15.41 50.18 32.90
N PRO A 289 -15.36 49.64 34.14
CA PRO A 289 -15.85 48.38 34.72
C PRO A 289 -16.84 48.60 35.90
N VAL A 290 -17.41 47.53 36.48
CA VAL A 290 -17.99 47.51 37.85
C VAL A 290 -17.78 46.13 38.53
N SER A 291 -17.73 46.10 39.87
CA SER A 291 -17.29 44.93 40.67
C SER A 291 -18.07 44.71 41.98
N ASN A 292 -17.71 43.63 42.69
CA ASN A 292 -18.15 43.19 44.04
C ASN A 292 -19.50 42.40 44.02
N ALA A 293 -19.70 41.22 44.64
CA ALA A 293 -19.12 40.52 45.81
C ALA A 293 -19.50 41.14 47.17
N VAL A 294 -19.77 40.42 48.28
CA VAL A 294 -19.77 38.97 48.65
C VAL A 294 -21.14 38.67 49.33
N ASP A 295 -21.60 37.52 49.87
CA ASP A 295 -21.11 36.20 50.35
C ASP A 295 -22.34 35.21 50.27
N GLY A 296 -22.39 33.94 50.72
CA GLY A 296 -21.50 33.05 51.48
C GLY A 296 -22.14 31.69 51.84
N GLN A 297 -21.42 30.85 52.60
CA GLN A 297 -21.74 29.49 53.12
C GLN A 297 -22.03 28.37 52.09
N ASP A 298 -21.30 27.25 51.93
CA ASP A 298 -20.25 26.48 52.68
C ASP A 298 -20.73 25.17 53.34
N VAL A 299 -20.20 24.03 52.87
CA VAL A 299 -20.11 22.72 53.54
C VAL A 299 -18.87 21.98 53.02
N VAL A 300 -18.01 21.49 53.92
CA VAL A 300 -16.71 20.83 53.61
C VAL A 300 -16.68 19.38 54.12
N VAL A 301 -16.15 18.44 53.33
CA VAL A 301 -15.51 17.19 53.81
C VAL A 301 -14.36 16.79 52.87
N THR A 302 -13.24 16.33 53.41
CA THR A 302 -12.06 15.80 52.70
C THR A 302 -11.42 14.63 53.45
N GLU A 303 -10.53 13.89 52.78
CA GLU A 303 -9.57 12.90 53.33
C GLU A 303 -10.10 11.52 53.79
N ALA A 304 -9.35 10.39 53.68
CA ALA A 304 -8.16 10.07 52.88
C ALA A 304 -7.83 8.55 52.88
N SER A 305 -6.82 8.16 52.08
CA SER A 305 -5.83 7.09 52.32
C SER A 305 -6.09 5.60 51.98
N ALA A 306 -5.38 5.18 50.90
CA ALA A 306 -4.45 4.03 50.88
C ALA A 306 -5.04 2.58 50.69
N PRO A 307 -4.22 1.52 50.51
CA PRO A 307 -4.37 0.67 49.31
C PRO A 307 -4.50 -0.85 49.59
N VAL A 308 -4.61 -1.66 48.53
CA VAL A 308 -4.44 -3.12 48.56
C VAL A 308 -3.60 -3.61 47.39
N GLU A 309 -2.81 -4.66 47.63
CA GLU A 309 -1.76 -5.16 46.72
C GLU A 309 -2.25 -6.32 45.84
N ALA A 310 -1.44 -6.69 44.85
CA ALA A 310 -1.59 -7.96 44.14
C ALA A 310 -0.83 -9.06 44.90
N GLU A 311 -1.42 -10.27 44.96
CA GLU A 311 -0.70 -11.47 45.38
C GLU A 311 -1.02 -12.65 44.45
N ALA A 312 -0.06 -13.56 44.33
CA ALA A 312 -0.17 -14.76 43.51
C ALA A 312 -0.80 -15.92 44.29
N SER A 313 -1.27 -16.93 43.57
CA SER A 313 -1.62 -18.22 44.19
C SER A 313 -1.15 -19.39 43.33
N ALA A 314 -0.07 -20.02 43.78
CA ALA A 314 0.37 -21.33 43.32
C ALA A 314 0.66 -22.18 44.56
N ALA A 315 -0.10 -23.26 44.74
CA ALA A 315 0.12 -24.23 45.80
C ALA A 315 -0.23 -25.64 45.28
N SER A 316 0.69 -26.58 45.46
CA SER A 316 0.59 -27.93 44.90
C SER A 316 -0.29 -28.86 45.73
N ALA A 317 -0.82 -29.89 45.07
CA ALA A 317 -1.06 -31.19 45.67
C ALA A 317 -0.31 -32.26 44.85
N GLN A 318 0.29 -33.24 45.50
CA GLN A 318 1.07 -34.34 44.89
C GLN A 318 0.60 -35.69 45.45
N HIS A 319 0.96 -36.77 44.75
CA HIS A 319 0.74 -38.18 45.08
C HIS A 319 -0.74 -38.68 45.01
N ALA A 320 -1.02 -39.94 44.66
CA ALA A 320 -0.10 -41.06 44.36
C ALA A 320 -0.52 -41.91 43.15
N ASP A 321 0.48 -42.64 42.70
CA ASP A 321 0.61 -43.77 41.78
C ASP A 321 -0.41 -44.91 41.95
N ASP A 322 -0.73 -45.64 40.87
CA ASP A 322 -0.70 -47.12 40.81
C ASP A 322 -0.62 -47.63 39.35
N GLU A 323 -0.32 -48.93 39.14
CA GLU A 323 0.17 -49.49 37.87
C GLU A 323 -0.79 -50.44 37.07
N SER A 324 -0.50 -50.58 35.77
CA SER A 324 -0.55 -51.83 34.95
C SER A 324 -1.90 -52.48 34.53
N GLY A 325 -1.81 -53.36 33.51
CA GLY A 325 -2.91 -54.08 32.83
C GLY A 325 -3.22 -53.53 31.43
N ASP A 326 -2.62 -53.97 30.31
CA ASP A 326 -2.34 -55.33 29.79
C ASP A 326 -3.63 -56.08 29.37
N ASN A 327 -3.78 -56.74 28.20
CA ASN A 327 -2.81 -57.23 27.19
C ASN A 327 -3.48 -57.45 25.79
N THR A 328 -2.74 -58.04 24.84
CA THR A 328 -3.12 -58.83 23.64
C THR A 328 -3.45 -58.15 22.30
N ASP A 329 -3.21 -58.79 21.14
CA ASP A 329 -2.16 -59.74 20.70
C ASP A 329 -2.27 -59.93 19.16
N SER A 330 -1.16 -60.15 18.46
CA SER A 330 -1.03 -61.03 17.26
C SER A 330 0.38 -60.97 16.66
N ALA A 331 1.22 -61.97 16.95
CA ALA A 331 2.55 -62.12 16.34
C ALA A 331 2.68 -63.40 15.49
N VAL A 332 3.29 -63.30 14.30
CA VAL A 332 3.84 -64.39 13.44
C VAL A 332 4.82 -63.74 12.43
N ALA A 333 5.98 -64.29 12.05
CA ALA A 333 6.94 -65.20 12.68
C ALA A 333 8.28 -65.14 11.88
N ALA A 334 9.39 -65.53 12.49
CA ALA A 334 10.70 -65.79 11.85
C ALA A 334 10.85 -67.32 11.56
N PRO A 335 11.94 -67.88 10.97
CA PRO A 335 13.33 -67.36 10.89
C PRO A 335 14.16 -67.70 9.62
N SER A 336 15.48 -67.43 9.74
CA SER A 336 16.66 -68.08 9.09
C SER A 336 17.45 -67.29 8.04
N GLU A 337 18.70 -66.96 8.41
CA GLU A 337 20.03 -67.21 7.77
C GLU A 337 20.15 -67.16 6.22
N THR A 338 21.22 -66.65 5.61
CA THR A 338 22.67 -66.66 5.97
C THR A 338 23.46 -65.45 5.46
N ASP A 339 24.57 -65.14 6.13
CA ASP A 339 25.95 -64.88 5.60
C ASP A 339 26.17 -64.16 4.26
N ASP A 340 26.90 -63.03 4.28
CA ASP A 340 28.03 -62.75 3.36
C ASP A 340 29.04 -61.79 4.02
N THR A 341 30.29 -61.80 3.53
CA THR A 341 31.50 -61.27 4.20
C THR A 341 32.01 -59.95 3.60
N ALA A 342 32.69 -59.14 4.42
CA ALA A 342 33.38 -57.92 3.97
C ALA A 342 34.84 -57.87 4.45
N GLU A 343 35.80 -57.93 3.51
CA GLU A 343 37.18 -57.43 3.67
C GLU A 343 37.68 -56.78 2.35
N PRO A 344 38.74 -55.94 2.37
CA PRO A 344 39.10 -55.03 1.26
C PRO A 344 40.46 -55.37 0.60
N SER A 345 41.08 -54.35 -0.04
CA SER A 345 42.48 -54.28 -0.52
C SER A 345 42.74 -54.94 -1.91
N GLU A 346 43.67 -54.52 -2.78
CA GLU A 346 44.69 -53.43 -2.78
C GLU A 346 44.82 -52.78 -4.19
N THR A 347 45.45 -51.61 -4.28
CA THR A 347 46.57 -51.38 -5.21
C THR A 347 47.42 -50.19 -4.75
N ASP A 348 48.71 -50.22 -5.07
CA ASP A 348 49.79 -49.42 -4.43
C ASP A 348 50.53 -48.50 -5.43
N ASP A 349 51.21 -47.46 -4.93
CA ASP A 349 52.67 -47.23 -5.09
C ASP A 349 53.12 -45.78 -4.72
N THR A 350 53.69 -45.65 -3.52
CA THR A 350 54.83 -44.83 -3.06
C THR A 350 55.28 -43.53 -3.80
N ALA A 351 55.31 -42.40 -3.08
CA ALA A 351 56.48 -41.47 -3.00
C ALA A 351 56.32 -40.35 -1.94
N GLU A 352 57.35 -40.16 -1.09
CA GLU A 352 57.48 -39.11 -0.04
C GLU A 352 58.76 -38.24 -0.28
N PRO A 353 59.18 -37.30 0.60
CA PRO A 353 58.49 -36.07 1.06
C PRO A 353 59.43 -34.82 1.02
N SER A 354 58.95 -33.62 1.44
CA SER A 354 59.73 -32.64 2.25
C SER A 354 58.93 -31.39 2.70
N GLU A 355 58.60 -31.34 3.99
CA GLU A 355 58.77 -30.22 4.95
C GLU A 355 58.38 -28.72 4.71
N THR A 356 57.81 -28.15 5.79
CA THR A 356 58.13 -26.83 6.42
C THR A 356 57.25 -25.56 6.18
N THR A 357 56.36 -25.35 7.17
CA THR A 357 55.90 -24.09 7.84
C THR A 357 55.24 -22.92 7.11
N ALA A 358 54.07 -22.51 7.64
CA ALA A 358 53.54 -21.14 7.67
C ALA A 358 53.87 -20.48 9.05
N PRO A 359 53.35 -19.30 9.48
CA PRO A 359 52.51 -18.27 8.83
C PRO A 359 53.11 -16.83 9.02
N VAL A 360 52.28 -15.75 8.92
CA VAL A 360 52.18 -14.58 9.84
C VAL A 360 51.38 -13.41 9.21
N GLU A 361 50.73 -12.58 10.03
CA GLU A 361 49.91 -11.40 9.65
C GLU A 361 50.59 -10.05 10.12
N PRO A 362 49.96 -8.86 10.33
CA PRO A 362 50.56 -7.58 9.93
C PRO A 362 51.12 -6.71 11.08
N GLY A 363 51.73 -5.56 10.73
CA GLY A 363 52.21 -4.53 11.66
C GLY A 363 52.46 -3.16 10.99
N GLU A 364 52.53 -2.09 11.77
CA GLU A 364 52.40 -0.70 11.29
C GLU A 364 53.68 0.17 11.36
N SER A 365 53.69 1.25 10.55
CA SER A 365 54.15 2.62 10.88
C SER A 365 55.63 3.09 10.71
N HIS A 366 55.74 4.42 10.59
CA HIS A 366 56.87 5.34 10.88
C HIS A 366 58.01 5.68 9.85
N THR A 367 57.73 6.73 9.06
CA THR A 367 58.50 8.02 8.91
C THR A 367 60.01 8.09 8.59
N VAL A 368 60.38 8.93 7.58
CA VAL A 368 61.28 10.12 7.65
C VAL A 368 61.40 10.80 6.25
N ALA A 369 61.87 12.06 6.16
CA ALA A 369 61.96 12.90 4.94
C ALA A 369 63.41 13.49 4.77
N PRO A 370 63.68 14.69 4.19
CA PRO A 370 63.21 15.35 2.96
C PRO A 370 64.35 15.83 2.01
N ALA A 371 64.00 16.21 0.77
CA ALA A 371 64.80 17.00 -0.19
C ALA A 371 63.91 17.51 -1.37
N SER A 372 64.36 18.34 -2.33
CA SER A 372 64.86 19.75 -2.26
C SER A 372 64.96 20.33 -3.69
N GLU A 373 65.10 21.67 -3.85
CA GLU A 373 65.34 22.41 -5.12
C GLU A 373 64.19 22.40 -6.17
N SER A 374 64.05 23.35 -7.12
CA SER A 374 64.45 24.78 -7.23
C SER A 374 63.72 25.41 -8.45
N GLY A 375 63.34 26.70 -8.41
CA GLY A 375 62.78 27.40 -9.58
C GLY A 375 62.25 28.82 -9.25
N GLU A 376 62.75 29.85 -9.95
CA GLU A 376 62.58 31.28 -9.61
C GLU A 376 62.25 32.15 -10.86
N THR A 377 62.02 33.46 -10.66
CA THR A 377 61.69 34.56 -11.62
C THR A 377 60.21 34.65 -12.02
N ALA A 378 59.45 35.77 -11.92
CA ALA A 378 59.62 37.19 -11.51
C ALA A 378 59.81 38.27 -12.61
N GLU A 379 58.71 39.02 -12.89
CA GLU A 379 58.57 40.45 -13.27
C GLU A 379 57.16 40.88 -12.79
N THR A 380 56.77 42.04 -12.24
CA THR A 380 57.12 43.49 -12.26
C THR A 380 56.49 44.33 -13.38
N GLY A 381 56.00 45.53 -13.00
CA GLY A 381 55.01 46.35 -13.75
C GLY A 381 53.66 46.31 -13.03
N ASP A 382 53.25 47.25 -12.17
CA ASP A 382 53.52 48.70 -12.09
C ASP A 382 53.00 49.48 -13.30
N ASP A 383 51.76 49.98 -13.18
CA ASP A 383 51.46 51.37 -13.53
C ASP A 383 50.28 51.87 -12.67
N SER A 384 50.04 53.19 -12.68
CA SER A 384 49.27 53.90 -11.64
C SER A 384 48.08 54.72 -12.20
N GLU A 385 47.45 55.53 -11.33
CA GLU A 385 46.48 56.60 -11.68
C GLU A 385 45.07 56.19 -12.19
N ASN A 386 43.97 56.96 -12.02
CA ASN A 386 43.58 57.99 -11.04
C ASN A 386 42.04 58.26 -11.17
N HIS A 387 41.46 59.08 -10.28
CA HIS A 387 40.14 59.74 -10.32
C HIS A 387 38.87 58.86 -10.22
N ASP A 388 38.14 58.88 -9.09
CA ASP A 388 37.28 59.97 -8.58
C ASP A 388 35.99 60.21 -9.41
N ARG A 389 34.91 59.49 -9.05
CA ARG A 389 33.55 60.04 -8.81
C ARG A 389 32.56 59.01 -8.25
#